data_AF-A0A1Q3A4L4-F1
#
_entry.id   AF-A0A1Q3A4L4-F1
#
_cell.length_a   1.000
_cell.length_b   1.000
_cell.length_c   1.000
_cell.angle_alpha   90.00
_cell.angle_beta   90.00
_cell.angle_gamma   90.00
#
_symmetry.space_group_name_H-M   'P 1'
#
loop_
_entity.id
_entity.type
_entity.pdbx_description
1 polymer ?
#
loop_
_entity_poly.entity_id
_entity_poly.type
_entity_poly.pdbx_seq_one_letter_code
_entity_poly.pdbx_strand_id
1 'polypeptide(L)'
;MSNSLDDVWGSDSDDDGSVVQESPDFKKLRDIHFKRGYVDGISGSKEAKLQEGFDTAFPLGSRLGMEVGRLIGILQFLDFKYGKDDEELHGDFQLAQKELKIDRVLIKSMFDSDLNLMGEHQVISKWRRIVKVHCNKYAASISSTIGN
;
A
#
# COMPACT_ATOMS: atom_id res chain seq x y z
N MET A 1 29.99 37.83 29.04
CA MET A 1 29.30 38.86 28.23
C MET A 1 28.16 38.14 27.53
N SER A 2 26.92 38.31 28.00
CA SER A 2 25.75 37.62 27.47
C SER A 2 25.25 38.32 26.21
N ASN A 3 24.90 37.50 25.22
CA ASN A 3 24.64 37.88 23.84
C ASN A 3 23.46 38.84 23.69
N SER A 4 23.75 40.07 23.25
CA SER A 4 22.81 41.10 22.77
C SER A 4 22.02 40.71 21.49
N LEU A 5 22.01 39.43 21.13
CA LEU A 5 21.40 38.88 19.92
C LEU A 5 20.17 38.00 20.21
N ASP A 6 19.86 37.76 21.49
CA ASP A 6 18.75 36.88 21.91
C ASP A 6 17.39 37.61 22.00
N ASP A 7 17.39 38.95 21.98
CA ASP A 7 16.20 39.78 22.23
C ASP A 7 15.79 40.63 21.02
N VAL A 8 15.80 40.03 19.83
CA VAL A 8 15.33 40.69 18.59
C VAL A 8 13.86 40.33 18.30
N TRP A 9 13.34 39.28 18.92
CA TRP A 9 12.02 38.73 18.64
C TRP A 9 11.02 38.85 19.81
N GLY A 10 11.36 39.57 20.88
CA GLY A 10 10.57 39.62 22.12
C GLY A 10 10.02 40.98 22.56
N SER A 11 10.54 42.10 22.05
CA SER A 11 10.14 43.43 22.55
C SER A 11 9.03 44.04 21.70
N ASP A 12 7.79 43.66 21.99
CA ASP A 12 6.60 44.47 21.69
C ASP A 12 6.60 45.65 22.67
N SER A 13 7.48 46.62 22.41
CA SER A 13 7.52 47.89 23.14
C SER A 13 7.14 48.98 22.17
N ASP A 14 5.84 49.29 22.19
CA ASP A 14 5.29 50.50 21.62
C ASP A 14 6.05 51.72 22.20
N ASP A 15 6.63 52.53 21.30
CA ASP A 15 7.10 53.92 21.47
C ASP A 15 8.62 54.16 21.25
N ASP A 16 9.00 54.53 20.01
CA ASP A 16 9.65 55.82 19.69
C ASP A 16 10.28 55.82 18.25
N GLY A 17 9.87 56.79 17.43
CA GLY A 17 10.85 57.56 16.62
C GLY A 17 11.20 57.20 15.17
N SER A 18 10.85 56.03 14.61
CA SER A 18 10.98 55.80 13.14
C SER A 18 9.97 54.78 12.61
N VAL A 19 8.70 55.15 12.72
CA VAL A 19 7.61 54.39 12.12
C VAL A 19 7.72 54.54 10.60
N VAL A 20 8.46 53.65 9.94
CA VAL A 20 8.02 53.19 8.62
C VAL A 20 6.66 52.60 8.92
N GLN A 21 5.60 53.40 8.77
CA GLN A 21 4.23 52.94 8.84
C GLN A 21 4.13 51.85 7.80
N GLU A 22 4.33 50.61 8.24
CA GLU A 22 4.08 49.45 7.42
C GLU A 22 2.64 49.62 6.98
N SER A 23 2.44 49.86 5.68
CA SER A 23 1.11 50.21 5.20
C SER A 23 0.15 49.09 5.63
N PRO A 24 -1.11 49.40 5.97
CA PRO A 24 -2.05 48.38 6.42
C PRO A 24 -2.19 47.24 5.41
N ASP A 25 -1.83 47.47 4.15
CA ASP A 25 -1.79 46.47 3.10
C ASP A 25 -0.59 45.50 3.22
N PHE A 26 0.60 45.97 3.62
CA PHE A 26 1.73 45.08 3.93
C PHE A 26 1.42 44.18 5.12
N LYS A 27 0.78 44.71 6.17
CA LYS A 27 0.37 43.92 7.34
C LYS A 27 -0.65 42.84 6.97
N LYS A 28 -1.67 43.21 6.16
CA LYS A 28 -2.64 42.23 5.61
C LYS A 28 -1.97 41.17 4.74
N LEU A 29 -1.02 41.57 3.88
CA LEU A 29 -0.29 40.63 3.03
C LEU A 29 0.45 39.60 3.89
N ARG A 30 1.15 40.06 4.94
CA ARG A 30 1.90 39.20 5.86
C ARG A 30 0.99 38.23 6.59
N ASP A 31 -0.17 38.67 7.07
CA ASP A 31 -1.16 37.81 7.71
C ASP A 31 -1.73 36.76 6.74
N ILE A 32 -1.97 37.14 5.48
CA ILE A 32 -2.41 36.22 4.43
C ILE A 32 -1.33 35.16 4.15
N HIS A 33 -0.07 35.57 4.00
CA HIS A 33 1.04 34.65 3.76
C HIS A 33 1.30 33.73 4.96
N PHE A 34 1.22 34.25 6.18
CA PHE A 34 1.36 33.46 7.41
C PHE A 34 0.26 32.41 7.53
N LYS A 35 -1.02 32.82 7.37
CA LYS A 35 -2.15 31.90 7.38
C LYS A 35 -2.05 30.87 6.27
N ARG A 36 -1.66 31.29 5.07
CA ARG A 36 -1.45 30.39 3.92
C ARG A 36 -0.33 29.39 4.20
N GLY A 37 0.83 29.83 4.72
CA GLY A 37 1.95 28.97 5.05
C GLY A 37 1.65 27.98 6.18
N TYR A 38 0.87 28.40 7.18
CA TYR A 38 0.41 27.48 8.25
C TYR A 38 -0.54 26.41 7.71
N VAL A 39 -1.55 26.82 6.92
CA VAL A 39 -2.49 25.87 6.30
C VAL A 39 -1.74 24.92 5.37
N ASP A 40 -0.83 25.45 4.54
CA ASP A 40 -0.01 24.67 3.61
C ASP A 40 0.93 23.70 4.34
N GLY A 41 1.54 24.13 5.44
CA GLY A 41 2.36 23.26 6.28
C GLY A 41 1.56 22.11 6.91
N ILE A 42 0.35 22.38 7.38
CA ILE A 42 -0.55 21.36 7.95
C ILE A 42 -1.09 20.41 6.88
N SER A 43 -1.48 20.91 5.70
CA SER A 43 -1.94 20.08 4.60
C SER A 43 -0.81 19.24 4.00
N GLY A 44 0.33 19.87 3.72
CA GLY A 44 1.50 19.22 3.14
C GLY A 44 2.08 18.14 4.04
N SER A 45 2.11 18.36 5.37
CA SER A 45 2.59 17.35 6.32
C SER A 45 1.69 16.10 6.38
N LYS A 46 0.38 16.25 6.18
CA LYS A 46 -0.56 15.11 6.16
C LYS A 46 -0.41 14.30 4.88
N GLU A 47 -0.28 14.97 3.75
CA GLU A 47 -0.14 14.34 2.44
C GLU A 47 1.21 13.61 2.32
N ALA A 48 2.30 14.22 2.77
CA ALA A 48 3.62 13.60 2.77
C ALA A 48 3.66 12.28 3.57
N LYS A 49 3.07 12.27 4.78
CA LYS A 49 2.98 11.05 5.60
C LYS A 49 2.09 9.97 5.00
N LEU A 50 1.02 10.37 4.31
CA LEU A 50 0.14 9.43 3.60
C LEU A 50 0.90 8.75 2.45
N GLN A 51 1.66 9.53 1.68
CA GLN A 51 2.43 9.02 0.56
C GLN A 51 3.57 8.10 1.04
N GLU A 52 4.27 8.46 2.12
CA GLU A 52 5.28 7.61 2.74
C GLU A 52 4.69 6.27 3.22
N GLY A 53 3.50 6.30 3.83
CA GLY A 53 2.76 5.09 4.20
C GLY A 53 2.35 4.24 3.00
N PHE A 54 2.00 4.88 1.87
CA PHE A 54 1.69 4.17 0.63
C PHE A 54 2.92 3.53 0.01
N ASP A 55 4.03 4.26 -0.11
CA ASP A 55 5.27 3.79 -0.74
C ASP A 55 5.88 2.62 0.02
N THR A 56 5.67 2.54 1.34
CA THR A 56 6.12 1.41 2.18
C THR A 56 5.20 0.19 2.05
N ALA A 57 3.88 0.37 2.05
CA ALA A 57 2.91 -0.73 2.01
C ALA A 57 2.63 -1.27 0.61
N PHE A 58 2.71 -0.44 -0.43
CA PHE A 58 2.36 -0.82 -1.80
C PHE A 58 3.24 -1.95 -2.38
N PRO A 59 4.59 -1.93 -2.25
CA PRO A 59 5.44 -3.02 -2.73
C PRO A 59 5.20 -4.36 -2.02
N LEU A 60 4.67 -4.31 -0.79
CA LEU A 60 4.30 -5.49 -0.01
C LEU A 60 3.01 -6.10 -0.55
N GLY A 61 1.97 -5.27 -0.71
CA GLY A 61 0.68 -5.67 -1.27
C GLY A 61 0.80 -6.15 -2.72
N SER A 62 1.65 -5.51 -3.53
CA SER A 62 1.87 -5.89 -4.93
C SER A 62 2.49 -7.28 -5.07
N ARG A 63 3.46 -7.64 -4.21
CA ARG A 63 4.05 -8.99 -4.17
C ARG A 63 2.99 -10.04 -3.86
N LEU A 64 2.15 -9.80 -2.86
CA LEU A 64 1.08 -10.71 -2.47
C LEU A 64 0.01 -10.85 -3.58
N GLY A 65 -0.40 -9.72 -4.18
CA GLY A 65 -1.33 -9.70 -5.30
C GLY A 65 -0.78 -10.43 -6.53
N MET A 66 0.52 -10.30 -6.81
CA MET A 66 1.18 -11.02 -7.88
C MET A 66 1.21 -12.53 -7.64
N GLU A 67 1.49 -12.98 -6.41
CA GLU A 67 1.42 -14.41 -6.07
C GLU A 67 0.01 -14.98 -6.23
N VAL A 68 -1.00 -14.26 -5.72
CA VAL A 68 -2.42 -14.63 -5.86
C VAL A 68 -2.82 -14.73 -7.33
N GLY A 69 -2.50 -13.69 -8.13
CA GLY A 69 -2.80 -13.66 -9.55
C GLY A 69 -2.16 -14.81 -10.32
N ARG A 70 -0.91 -15.17 -9.97
CA ARG A 70 -0.22 -16.32 -10.57
C ARG A 70 -0.93 -17.65 -10.27
N LEU A 71 -1.33 -17.88 -9.02
CA LEU A 71 -2.02 -19.11 -8.63
C LEU A 71 -3.37 -19.25 -9.33
N ILE A 72 -4.17 -18.17 -9.35
CA ILE A 72 -5.46 -18.15 -10.06
C ILE A 72 -5.26 -18.36 -11.55
N GLY A 73 -4.26 -17.70 -12.16
CA GLY A 73 -3.98 -17.84 -13.60
C GLY A 73 -3.59 -19.27 -13.99
N ILE A 74 -2.81 -19.97 -13.17
CA ILE A 74 -2.47 -21.37 -13.41
C ILE A 74 -3.72 -22.26 -13.32
N LEU A 75 -4.55 -22.09 -12.29
CA LEU A 75 -5.79 -22.86 -12.14
C LEU A 75 -6.76 -22.59 -13.29
N GLN A 76 -6.92 -21.33 -13.70
CA GLN A 76 -7.77 -20.95 -14.82
C GLN A 76 -7.30 -21.59 -16.13
N PHE A 77 -5.99 -21.64 -16.37
CA PHE A 77 -5.44 -22.29 -17.56
C PHE A 77 -5.69 -23.80 -17.55
N LEU A 78 -5.52 -24.45 -16.39
CA LEU A 78 -5.80 -25.88 -16.25
C LEU A 78 -7.29 -26.18 -16.43
N ASP A 79 -8.17 -25.38 -15.83
CA ASP A 79 -9.63 -25.48 -15.98
C ASP A 79 -10.06 -25.27 -17.45
N PHE A 80 -9.46 -24.31 -18.15
CA PHE A 80 -9.75 -24.13 -19.57
C PHE A 80 -9.36 -25.34 -20.43
N LYS A 81 -8.25 -26.01 -20.11
CA LYS A 81 -7.72 -27.14 -20.88
C LYS A 81 -8.38 -28.48 -20.53
N TYR A 82 -8.66 -28.71 -19.25
CA TYR A 82 -9.10 -30.00 -18.70
C TYR A 82 -10.47 -29.95 -18.00
N GLY A 83 -11.12 -28.78 -17.93
CA GLY A 83 -12.34 -28.57 -17.15
C GLY A 83 -13.59 -29.30 -17.66
N LYS A 84 -13.52 -29.97 -18.81
CA LYS A 84 -14.56 -30.92 -19.25
C LYS A 84 -14.38 -32.33 -18.68
N ASP A 85 -13.15 -32.67 -18.30
CA ASP A 85 -12.77 -34.02 -17.87
C ASP A 85 -12.69 -34.11 -16.34
N ASP A 86 -12.52 -32.99 -15.63
CA ASP A 86 -12.26 -32.96 -14.18
C ASP A 86 -13.12 -31.91 -13.46
N GLU A 87 -14.27 -32.32 -12.94
CA GLU A 87 -15.20 -31.45 -12.18
C GLU A 87 -14.59 -31.01 -10.84
N GLU A 88 -13.67 -31.80 -10.26
CA GLU A 88 -12.95 -31.45 -9.04
C GLU A 88 -12.06 -30.21 -9.25
N LEU A 89 -11.39 -30.11 -10.40
CA LEU A 89 -10.56 -28.96 -10.76
C LEU A 89 -11.40 -27.68 -10.89
N HIS A 90 -12.59 -27.80 -11.47
CA HIS A 90 -13.53 -26.69 -11.61
C HIS A 90 -14.02 -26.22 -10.23
N GLY A 91 -14.34 -27.15 -9.33
CA GLY A 91 -14.70 -26.87 -7.94
C GLY A 91 -13.58 -26.16 -7.17
N ASP A 92 -12.35 -26.66 -7.30
CA ASP A 92 -11.16 -26.07 -6.70
C ASP A 92 -10.91 -24.65 -7.23
N PHE A 93 -11.09 -24.40 -8.52
CA PHE A 93 -10.95 -23.08 -9.12
C PHE A 93 -11.97 -22.08 -8.56
N GLN A 94 -13.24 -22.47 -8.45
CA GLN A 94 -14.27 -21.61 -7.85
C GLN A 94 -13.99 -21.31 -6.37
N LEU A 95 -13.51 -22.31 -5.63
CA LEU A 95 -13.16 -22.17 -4.22
C LEU A 95 -11.94 -21.26 -4.05
N ALA A 96 -10.92 -21.42 -4.92
CA ALA A 96 -9.76 -20.55 -5.01
C ALA A 96 -10.17 -19.11 -5.30
N GLN A 97 -11.08 -18.86 -6.25
CA GLN A 97 -11.54 -17.51 -6.58
C GLN A 97 -12.25 -16.82 -5.40
N LYS A 98 -12.98 -17.59 -4.58
CA LYS A 98 -13.66 -17.08 -3.38
C LYS A 98 -12.67 -16.80 -2.24
N GLU A 99 -11.72 -17.70 -2.00
CA GLU A 99 -10.75 -17.59 -0.90
C GLU A 99 -9.62 -16.59 -1.18
N LEU A 100 -9.13 -16.52 -2.42
CA LEU A 100 -8.02 -15.66 -2.84
C LEU A 100 -8.48 -14.27 -3.29
N LYS A 101 -9.75 -13.92 -3.10
CA LYS A 101 -10.22 -12.55 -3.36
C LYS A 101 -9.39 -11.57 -2.54
N ILE A 102 -8.93 -10.47 -3.15
CA ILE A 102 -8.02 -9.49 -2.53
C ILE A 102 -8.57 -8.99 -1.18
N ASP A 103 -9.90 -8.79 -1.09
CA ASP A 103 -10.61 -8.38 0.14
C ASP A 103 -10.38 -9.35 1.32
N ARG A 104 -10.18 -10.65 1.04
CA ARG A 104 -9.97 -11.73 2.02
C ARG A 104 -8.49 -11.96 2.31
N VAL A 105 -7.63 -11.63 1.36
CA VAL A 105 -6.18 -11.83 1.47
C VAL A 105 -5.51 -10.67 2.23
N LEU A 106 -6.04 -9.46 2.09
CA LEU A 106 -5.50 -8.25 2.72
C LEU A 106 -6.27 -7.82 3.97
N ILE A 107 -6.76 -8.77 4.78
CA ILE A 107 -7.50 -8.43 6.01
C ILE A 107 -6.54 -7.84 7.05
N LYS A 108 -6.94 -6.72 7.67
CA LYS A 108 -6.18 -6.04 8.74
C LYS A 108 -5.74 -6.98 9.88
N SER A 109 -6.48 -8.05 10.16
CA SER A 109 -6.15 -9.05 11.18
C SER A 109 -4.92 -9.91 10.86
N MET A 110 -4.37 -9.81 9.66
CA MET A 110 -3.20 -10.56 9.21
C MET A 110 -1.92 -9.71 9.21
N PHE A 111 -2.04 -8.42 9.53
CA PHE A 111 -0.94 -7.48 9.62
C PHE A 111 -0.73 -7.07 11.08
N ASP A 112 0.52 -6.97 11.51
CA ASP A 112 0.85 -6.41 12.83
C ASP A 112 0.56 -4.90 12.87
N SER A 113 0.68 -4.27 14.05
CA SER A 113 0.57 -2.80 14.19
C SER A 113 1.51 -2.05 13.25
N ASP A 114 2.63 -2.66 12.87
CA ASP A 114 3.61 -2.11 11.92
C ASP A 114 3.35 -2.49 10.45
N LEU A 115 2.16 -3.01 10.12
CA LEU A 115 1.78 -3.46 8.77
C LEU A 115 2.67 -4.56 8.18
N ASN A 116 3.44 -5.27 9.02
CA ASN A 116 4.27 -6.39 8.62
C ASN A 116 3.43 -7.68 8.49
N LEU A 117 3.74 -8.51 7.48
CA LEU A 117 3.14 -9.84 7.37
C LEU A 117 3.65 -10.73 8.50
N MET A 118 2.73 -11.21 9.34
CA MET A 118 3.02 -12.24 10.33
C MET A 118 3.06 -13.62 9.62
N GLY A 119 4.17 -13.90 8.94
CA GLY A 119 4.46 -15.19 8.30
C GLY A 119 3.88 -15.37 6.88
N GLU A 120 4.04 -16.59 6.34
CA GLU A 120 3.44 -16.97 5.05
C GLU A 120 1.92 -17.06 5.18
N HIS A 121 1.20 -16.46 4.23
CA HIS A 121 -0.26 -16.48 4.19
C HIS A 121 -0.75 -17.93 4.09
N GLN A 122 -1.38 -18.46 5.16
CA GLN A 122 -1.78 -19.86 5.25
C GLN A 122 -2.65 -20.31 4.06
N VAL A 123 -3.52 -19.43 3.58
CA VAL A 123 -4.35 -19.68 2.39
C VAL A 123 -3.49 -19.75 1.12
N ILE A 124 -2.49 -18.87 0.95
CA ILE A 124 -1.61 -18.91 -0.23
C ILE A 124 -0.75 -20.19 -0.18
N SER A 125 -0.24 -20.58 0.98
CA SER A 125 0.54 -21.82 1.12
C SER A 125 -0.31 -23.07 0.90
N LYS A 126 -1.58 -23.08 1.33
CA LYS A 126 -2.58 -24.12 0.98
C LYS A 126 -2.75 -24.23 -0.54
N TRP A 127 -3.06 -23.12 -1.22
CA TRP A 127 -3.29 -23.13 -2.66
C TRP A 127 -2.03 -23.41 -3.47
N ARG A 128 -0.87 -22.96 -3.01
CA ARG A 128 0.43 -23.33 -3.59
C ARG A 128 0.64 -24.84 -3.59
N ARG A 129 0.21 -25.54 -2.54
CA ARG A 129 0.29 -27.01 -2.47
C ARG A 129 -0.68 -27.66 -3.47
N ILE A 130 -1.93 -27.21 -3.49
CA ILE A 130 -2.98 -27.74 -4.39
C ILE A 130 -2.58 -27.55 -5.86
N VAL A 131 -2.12 -26.36 -6.23
CA VAL A 131 -1.66 -26.07 -7.60
C VAL A 131 -0.48 -26.96 -7.99
N LYS A 132 0.48 -27.20 -7.09
CA LYS A 132 1.60 -28.13 -7.38
C LYS A 132 1.12 -29.55 -7.66
N VAL A 133 0.12 -30.04 -6.92
CA VAL A 133 -0.45 -31.37 -7.13
C VAL A 133 -1.11 -31.46 -8.51
N HIS A 134 -1.95 -30.48 -8.86
CA HIS A 134 -2.59 -30.41 -10.18
C HIS A 134 -1.56 -30.29 -11.30
N CYS A 135 -0.56 -29.41 -11.17
CA CYS A 135 0.52 -29.29 -12.15
C CYS A 135 1.28 -30.62 -12.35
N ASN A 136 1.58 -31.36 -11.28
CA ASN A 136 2.26 -32.65 -11.38
C ASN A 136 1.39 -33.71 -12.07
N LYS A 137 0.08 -33.76 -11.76
CA LYS A 137 -0.89 -34.66 -12.39
C LYS A 137 -0.95 -34.45 -13.91
N TYR A 138 -1.05 -33.19 -14.35
CA TYR A 138 -1.13 -32.88 -15.79
C TYR A 138 0.24 -32.83 -16.49
N ALA A 139 1.34 -32.61 -15.78
CA ALA A 139 2.69 -32.77 -16.34
C ALA A 139 2.97 -34.25 -16.67
N ALA A 140 2.55 -35.17 -15.80
CA ALA A 140 2.63 -36.60 -16.05
C ALA A 140 1.81 -37.00 -17.29
N SER A 141 0.59 -36.48 -17.44
CA SER A 141 -0.25 -36.79 -18.62
C SER A 141 0.36 -36.28 -19.93
N ILE A 142 0.93 -35.07 -19.95
CA ILE A 142 1.62 -34.52 -21.14
C ILE A 142 2.82 -35.38 -21.56
N SER A 143 3.61 -35.88 -20.60
CA SER A 143 4.76 -36.75 -20.91
C SER A 143 4.36 -38.09 -21.54
N SER A 144 3.22 -38.66 -21.11
CA SER A 144 2.70 -39.92 -21.65
C SER A 144 2.15 -39.78 -23.08
N THR A 145 1.65 -38.59 -23.45
CA THR A 145 1.13 -38.32 -24.80
C THR A 145 2.23 -38.09 -25.83
N ILE A 146 3.42 -37.66 -25.42
CA ILE A 146 4.56 -37.36 -26.33
C ILE A 146 5.45 -38.60 -26.53
N GLY A 147 5.34 -39.62 -25.68
CA GLY A 147 6.16 -40.83 -25.71
C GLY A 147 5.65 -41.98 -26.59
N ASN A 148 4.55 -41.78 -27.32
CA ASN A 148 4.01 -42.72 -28.34
C ASN A 148 4.06 -42.06 -29.72
#